data_AF-A0A354BHI6-F1
#
_entry.id   AF-A0A354BHI6-F1
#
_cell.length_a   1.000
_cell.length_b   1.000
_cell.length_c   1.000
_cell.angle_alpha   90.00
_cell.angle_beta   90.00
_cell.angle_gamma   90.00
#
_symmetry.space_group_name_H-M   'P 1'
#
loop_
_entity.id
_entity.type
_entity.pdbx_description
1 polymer ?
#
loop_
_entity_poly.entity_id
_entity_poly.type
_entity_poly.pdbx_seq_one_letter_code
_entity_poly.pdbx_strand_id
1 'polypeptide(L)'
;MFKIKRKVEKPKRTVLYNIVEDYSEFDAPGNVTVCAMTEQEDLPIHAKILSESYDVPLETMIMLLTTGGTYVYPDIGGILTRGLFACRIDPTREGIKYTWTLDVVQFAEAEYMVRSRALSLVEAAWEVLGKALPGELQAKLQQKNLGLDYRTLDRAVAKGGDIKYIDFRKDWSPHFKRLCIMPDGRLVETGGIQEFAQLHGIP
;
A
#
# COMPACT_ATOMS: atom_id res chain seq x y z
N MET A 1 51.62 1.90 8.37
CA MET A 1 50.47 1.37 9.13
C MET A 1 49.21 2.08 8.62
N PHE A 2 48.39 1.42 7.78
CA PHE A 2 47.18 2.03 7.22
C PHE A 2 46.02 1.93 8.21
N LYS A 3 45.52 3.07 8.70
CA LYS A 3 44.31 3.11 9.55
C LYS A 3 43.07 3.00 8.65
N ILE A 4 42.45 1.82 8.59
CA ILE A 4 41.13 1.64 8.00
C ILE A 4 40.12 2.32 8.94
N LYS A 5 39.64 3.51 8.56
CA LYS A 5 38.50 4.13 9.24
C LYS A 5 37.27 3.25 8.96
N ARG A 6 36.73 2.58 9.98
CA ARG A 6 35.37 2.01 9.93
C ARG A 6 34.43 3.17 9.59
N LYS A 7 33.90 3.19 8.36
CA LYS A 7 32.76 4.02 8.00
C LYS A 7 31.64 3.56 8.93
N VAL A 8 31.22 4.42 9.85
CA VAL A 8 29.96 4.22 10.56
C VAL A 8 28.91 4.19 9.46
N GLU A 9 28.34 3.01 9.20
CA GLU A 9 27.20 2.92 8.29
C GLU A 9 26.14 3.86 8.86
N LYS A 10 25.81 4.91 8.09
CA LYS A 10 24.63 5.71 8.41
C LYS A 10 23.47 4.72 8.48
N PRO A 11 22.60 4.79 9.51
CA PRO A 11 21.41 3.97 9.53
C PRO A 11 20.70 4.16 8.19
N LYS A 12 20.47 3.05 7.47
CA LYS A 12 19.72 3.09 6.21
C LYS A 12 18.40 3.79 6.53
N ARG A 13 18.08 4.84 5.79
CA ARG A 13 16.74 5.43 5.85
C ARG A 13 15.79 4.30 5.51
N THR A 14 14.86 4.00 6.41
CA THR A 14 13.76 3.11 6.08
C THR A 14 13.01 3.77 4.93
N VAL A 15 12.84 3.05 3.83
CA VAL A 15 12.07 3.50 2.67
C VAL A 15 10.76 2.71 2.71
N LEU A 16 9.63 3.40 2.82
CA LEU A 16 8.31 2.76 2.87
C LEU A 16 7.90 2.25 1.48
N TYR A 17 8.04 3.12 0.48
CA TYR A 17 7.82 2.83 -0.93
C TYR A 17 9.01 3.33 -1.72
N ASN A 18 9.47 2.54 -2.67
CA ASN A 18 10.55 2.93 -3.59
C ASN A 18 10.10 2.91 -5.06
N ILE A 19 8.81 2.62 -5.30
CA ILE A 19 8.13 2.69 -6.60
C ILE A 19 6.77 3.32 -6.34
N VAL A 20 6.40 4.35 -7.12
CA VAL A 20 5.09 4.99 -7.07
C VAL A 20 4.61 5.24 -8.49
N GLU A 21 3.41 4.75 -8.82
CA GLU A 21 2.73 4.99 -10.10
C GLU A 21 1.36 5.60 -9.84
N ASP A 22 1.06 6.72 -10.51
CA ASP A 22 -0.21 7.44 -10.40
C ASP A 22 -1.18 7.00 -11.51
N TYR A 23 -2.40 6.64 -11.12
CA TYR A 23 -3.51 6.38 -12.03
C TYR A 23 -4.73 7.25 -11.68
N SER A 24 -4.50 8.43 -11.09
CA SER A 24 -5.53 9.39 -10.69
C SER A 24 -6.09 10.26 -11.82
N GLU A 25 -5.59 10.11 -13.05
CA GLU A 25 -6.12 10.79 -14.23
C GLU A 25 -7.44 10.16 -14.76
N PHE A 26 -7.91 9.06 -14.18
CA PHE A 26 -9.14 8.36 -14.61
C PHE A 26 -10.34 8.80 -13.77
N ASP A 27 -11.31 9.49 -14.38
CA ASP A 27 -12.57 9.87 -13.74
C ASP A 27 -13.13 8.75 -12.86
N ALA A 28 -13.58 9.15 -11.67
CA ALA A 28 -14.29 8.33 -10.70
C ALA A 28 -15.22 7.26 -11.32
N PRO A 29 -15.17 5.97 -10.89
CA PRO A 29 -14.27 5.31 -9.93
C PRO A 29 -13.02 4.69 -10.61
N GLY A 30 -11.82 5.13 -10.23
CA GLY A 30 -10.57 4.66 -10.85
C GLY A 30 -9.28 5.23 -10.26
N ASN A 31 -9.33 6.41 -9.62
CA ASN A 31 -8.15 7.03 -9.03
C ASN A 31 -7.47 6.14 -7.98
N VAL A 32 -6.28 5.67 -8.32
CA VAL A 32 -5.47 4.85 -7.45
C VAL A 32 -4.00 5.19 -7.67
N THR A 33 -3.28 5.37 -6.57
CA THR A 33 -1.83 5.44 -6.55
C THR A 33 -1.32 4.08 -6.10
N VAL A 34 -0.45 3.49 -6.92
CA VAL A 34 0.24 2.23 -6.60
C VAL A 34 1.53 2.56 -5.90
N CYS A 35 1.61 2.29 -4.62
CA CYS A 35 2.81 2.49 -3.82
C CYS A 35 3.43 1.13 -3.51
N ALA A 36 4.60 0.84 -4.09
CA ALA A 36 5.22 -0.47 -4.01
C ALA A 36 6.63 -0.43 -3.39
N MET A 37 7.05 -1.57 -2.85
CA MET A 37 8.41 -1.76 -2.33
C MET A 37 9.06 -3.04 -2.84
N THR A 38 10.34 -2.94 -3.21
CA THR A 38 11.22 -4.08 -3.49
C THR A 38 12.11 -4.45 -2.30
N GLU A 39 12.23 -3.57 -1.30
CA GLU A 39 13.03 -3.82 -0.11
C GLU A 39 12.32 -4.78 0.86
N GLN A 40 13.11 -5.38 1.77
CA GLN A 40 12.55 -6.23 2.81
C GLN A 40 11.76 -5.37 3.81
N GLU A 41 10.58 -5.87 4.19
CA GLU A 41 9.70 -5.20 5.13
C GLU A 41 10.32 -5.07 6.53
N ASP A 42 10.39 -3.84 7.04
CA ASP A 42 10.56 -3.56 8.47
C ASP A 42 9.17 -3.49 9.11
N LEU A 43 8.69 -4.64 9.59
CA LEU A 43 7.30 -4.79 10.06
C LEU A 43 6.90 -3.76 11.14
N PRO A 44 7.69 -3.52 12.21
CA PRO A 44 7.34 -2.51 13.21
C PRO A 44 7.14 -1.11 12.63
N ILE A 45 8.05 -0.66 11.76
CA ILE A 45 7.95 0.68 11.16
C ILE A 45 6.81 0.74 10.17
N HIS A 46 6.67 -0.29 9.33
CA HIS A 46 5.62 -0.37 8.33
C HIS A 46 4.24 -0.37 8.97
N ALA A 47 4.03 -1.20 9.99
CA ALA A 47 2.76 -1.28 10.71
C ALA A 47 2.39 0.05 11.38
N LYS A 48 3.37 0.73 11.98
CA LYS A 48 3.15 2.06 12.56
C LYS A 48 2.63 3.05 11.51
N ILE A 49 3.34 3.15 10.38
CA ILE A 49 2.98 4.11 9.34
C ILE A 49 1.61 3.80 8.74
N LEU A 50 1.32 2.53 8.45
CA LEU A 50 0.00 2.16 7.90
C LEU A 50 -1.12 2.33 8.93
N SER A 51 -0.87 1.99 10.19
CA SER A 51 -1.82 2.17 11.29
C SER A 51 -2.25 3.63 11.39
N GLU A 52 -1.28 4.55 11.37
CA GLU A 52 -1.54 5.98 11.43
C GLU A 52 -2.16 6.51 10.13
N SER A 53 -1.71 6.04 8.97
CA SER A 53 -2.24 6.45 7.66
C SER A 53 -3.70 6.03 7.45
N TYR A 54 -4.03 4.82 7.87
CA TYR A 54 -5.35 4.19 7.67
C TYR A 54 -6.26 4.25 8.88
N ASP A 55 -5.80 4.83 9.99
CA ASP A 55 -6.57 4.92 11.23
C ASP A 55 -7.07 3.53 11.68
N VAL A 56 -6.16 2.55 11.60
CA VAL A 56 -6.35 1.17 12.06
C VAL A 56 -5.50 0.99 13.30
N PRO A 57 -6.01 0.41 14.41
CA PRO A 57 -5.22 0.22 15.62
C PRO A 57 -3.90 -0.54 15.34
N LEU A 58 -2.79 -0.09 15.94
CA LEU A 58 -1.45 -0.62 15.63
C LEU A 58 -1.35 -2.14 15.76
N GLU A 59 -1.85 -2.71 16.86
CA GLU A 59 -1.86 -4.16 17.08
C GLU A 59 -2.65 -4.91 16.00
N THR A 60 -3.74 -4.30 15.52
CA THR A 60 -4.52 -4.85 14.41
C THR A 60 -3.75 -4.78 13.10
N MET A 61 -3.06 -3.66 12.84
CA MET A 61 -2.23 -3.52 11.65
C MET A 61 -1.07 -4.52 11.63
N ILE A 62 -0.40 -4.75 12.77
CA ILE A 62 0.65 -5.78 12.91
C ILE A 62 0.07 -7.16 12.58
N MET A 63 -1.10 -7.50 13.14
CA MET A 63 -1.77 -8.77 12.88
C MET A 63 -2.09 -8.94 11.39
N LEU A 64 -2.68 -7.92 10.76
CA LEU A 64 -3.04 -7.92 9.34
C LEU A 64 -1.80 -8.09 8.45
N LEU A 65 -0.74 -7.33 8.70
CA LEU A 65 0.51 -7.45 7.93
C LEU A 65 1.23 -8.79 8.14
N THR A 66 0.94 -9.50 9.23
CA THR A 66 1.56 -10.80 9.52
C THR A 66 0.75 -11.98 8.98
N THR A 67 -0.58 -11.87 9.00
CA THR A 67 -1.50 -13.01 8.77
C THR A 67 -2.47 -12.79 7.61
N GLY A 68 -2.58 -11.58 7.08
CA GLY A 68 -3.60 -11.18 6.13
C GLY A 68 -4.96 -11.02 6.80
N GLY A 69 -5.97 -10.65 6.02
CA GLY A 69 -7.35 -10.49 6.47
C GLY A 69 -7.88 -9.08 6.25
N THR A 70 -8.86 -8.72 7.06
CA THR A 70 -9.64 -7.49 6.88
C THR A 70 -9.91 -6.82 8.22
N TYR A 71 -9.88 -5.49 8.23
CA TYR A 71 -10.40 -4.66 9.30
C TYR A 71 -11.60 -3.89 8.78
N VAL A 72 -12.78 -4.15 9.35
CA VAL A 72 -14.01 -3.42 9.05
C VAL A 72 -14.08 -2.22 9.98
N TYR A 73 -14.22 -1.03 9.42
CA TYR A 73 -14.27 0.19 10.23
C TYR A 73 -15.57 0.22 11.05
N PRO A 74 -15.51 0.61 12.34
CA PRO A 74 -16.71 0.72 13.15
C PRO A 74 -17.64 1.82 12.63
N ASP A 75 -18.95 1.59 12.75
CA ASP A 75 -19.97 2.62 12.48
C ASP A 75 -19.91 3.69 13.58
N ILE A 76 -19.21 4.77 13.29
CA ILE A 76 -19.15 5.98 14.11
C ILE A 76 -20.08 7.00 13.44
N GLY A 77 -21.28 7.16 14.00
CA GLY A 77 -22.37 7.97 13.42
C GLY A 77 -21.90 9.29 12.79
N GLY A 78 -22.17 9.42 11.49
CA GLY A 78 -21.64 10.46 10.60
C GLY A 78 -21.56 9.92 9.16
N ILE A 79 -21.21 10.77 8.18
CA ILE A 79 -21.02 10.32 6.79
C ILE A 79 -19.79 9.39 6.73
N LEU A 80 -20.00 8.08 6.91
CA LEU A 80 -18.95 7.08 6.77
C LEU A 80 -18.60 6.91 5.29
N THR A 81 -17.35 7.23 4.97
CA THR A 81 -16.75 6.94 3.66
C THR A 81 -15.84 5.70 3.70
N ARG A 82 -15.52 5.17 4.89
CA ARG A 82 -14.58 4.05 5.07
C ARG A 82 -15.36 2.76 5.33
N GLY A 83 -15.24 1.79 4.44
CA GLY A 83 -15.87 0.47 4.57
C GLY A 83 -14.93 -0.54 5.21
N LEU A 84 -13.82 -0.86 4.53
CA LEU A 84 -12.82 -1.79 5.06
C LEU A 84 -11.39 -1.43 4.67
N PHE A 85 -10.45 -1.88 5.48
CA PHE A 85 -9.04 -2.05 5.12
C PHE A 85 -8.76 -3.54 4.93
N ALA A 86 -8.08 -3.91 3.86
CA ALA A 86 -7.75 -5.30 3.55
C ALA A 86 -6.24 -5.49 3.42
N CYS A 87 -5.76 -6.64 3.86
CA CYS A 87 -4.40 -7.12 3.63
C CYS A 87 -4.46 -8.54 3.06
N ARG A 88 -3.96 -8.73 1.84
CA ARG A 88 -3.85 -10.03 1.20
C ARG A 88 -2.40 -10.46 1.19
N ILE A 89 -2.16 -11.63 1.76
CA ILE A 89 -0.83 -12.26 1.78
C ILE A 89 -0.96 -13.56 1.00
N ASP A 90 -0.01 -13.80 0.11
CA ASP A 90 0.10 -15.07 -0.57
C ASP A 90 0.29 -16.21 0.46
N PRO A 91 -0.44 -17.34 0.37
CA PRO A 91 -0.32 -18.44 1.33
C PRO A 91 1.10 -19.00 1.47
N THR A 92 1.92 -18.93 0.42
CA THR A 92 3.32 -19.37 0.43
C THR A 92 4.23 -18.34 1.09
N ARG A 93 3.75 -17.10 1.30
CA ARG A 93 4.51 -15.92 1.76
C ARG A 93 5.70 -15.54 0.87
N GLU A 94 5.82 -16.18 -0.30
CA GLU A 94 6.81 -15.83 -1.32
C GLU A 94 6.26 -14.82 -2.34
N GLY A 95 4.92 -14.72 -2.41
CA GLY A 95 4.22 -13.76 -3.26
C GLY A 95 4.18 -12.35 -2.70
N ILE A 96 3.68 -11.43 -3.53
CA ILE A 96 3.51 -10.02 -3.18
C ILE A 96 2.43 -9.89 -2.11
N LYS A 97 2.72 -9.10 -1.07
CA LYS A 97 1.70 -8.65 -0.11
C LYS A 97 0.94 -7.46 -0.69
N TYR A 98 -0.38 -7.45 -0.56
CA TYR A 98 -1.22 -6.35 -1.03
C TYR A 98 -2.01 -5.73 0.11
N THR A 99 -2.14 -4.41 0.12
CA THR A 99 -3.07 -3.69 0.99
C THR A 99 -3.88 -2.68 0.21
N TRP A 100 -5.11 -2.46 0.66
CA TRP A 100 -6.02 -1.48 0.05
C TRP A 100 -7.17 -1.15 1.00
N THR A 101 -7.90 -0.10 0.67
CA THR A 101 -9.18 0.23 1.30
C THR A 101 -10.33 0.14 0.31
N LEU A 102 -11.51 -0.15 0.84
CA LEU A 102 -12.79 0.00 0.14
C LEU A 102 -13.63 1.04 0.88
N ASP A 103 -14.34 1.86 0.11
CA ASP A 103 -15.42 2.69 0.66
C ASP A 103 -16.63 1.84 1.05
N VAL A 104 -17.65 2.47 1.65
CA VAL A 104 -18.86 1.78 2.11
C VAL A 104 -19.66 1.09 1.00
N VAL A 105 -19.65 1.64 -0.22
CA VAL A 105 -20.36 1.06 -1.38
C VAL A 105 -19.63 -0.17 -1.88
N GLN A 106 -18.31 -0.05 -2.03
CA GLN A 106 -17.43 -1.16 -2.41
C GLN A 106 -17.43 -2.28 -1.34
N PHE A 107 -17.47 -1.91 -0.05
CA PHE A 107 -17.59 -2.87 1.04
C PHE A 107 -18.92 -3.62 1.01
N ALA A 108 -20.04 -2.93 0.79
CA ALA A 108 -21.34 -3.58 0.64
C ALA A 108 -21.38 -4.56 -0.54
N GLU A 109 -20.72 -4.24 -1.66
CA GLU A 109 -20.56 -5.15 -2.80
C GLU A 109 -19.75 -6.39 -2.39
N ALA A 110 -18.65 -6.22 -1.66
CA ALA A 110 -17.83 -7.32 -1.16
C ALA A 110 -18.62 -8.23 -0.20
N GLU A 111 -19.40 -7.67 0.73
CA GLU A 111 -20.28 -8.44 1.62
C GLU A 111 -21.32 -9.25 0.84
N TYR A 112 -21.89 -8.66 -0.20
CA TYR A 112 -22.82 -9.37 -1.09
C TYR A 112 -22.15 -10.54 -1.81
N MET A 113 -20.90 -10.37 -2.27
CA MET A 113 -20.13 -11.47 -2.88
C MET A 113 -19.81 -12.58 -1.89
N VAL A 114 -19.44 -12.26 -0.65
CA VAL A 114 -19.22 -13.27 0.41
C VAL A 114 -20.47 -14.15 0.57
N ARG A 115 -21.66 -13.53 0.66
CA ARG A 115 -22.93 -14.24 0.84
C ARG A 115 -23.34 -15.06 -0.39
N SER A 116 -23.05 -14.57 -1.59
CA SER A 116 -23.49 -15.20 -2.84
C SER A 116 -22.51 -16.22 -3.42
N ARG A 117 -21.22 -16.17 -3.07
CA ARG A 117 -20.15 -16.97 -3.68
C ARG A 117 -19.29 -17.77 -2.70
N ALA A 118 -19.61 -17.73 -1.39
CA ALA A 118 -18.84 -18.39 -0.34
C ALA A 118 -17.33 -18.05 -0.33
N LEU A 119 -16.98 -16.84 -0.77
CA LEU A 119 -15.62 -16.30 -0.70
C LEU A 119 -15.32 -15.80 0.72
N SER A 120 -14.04 -15.79 1.10
CA SER A 120 -13.62 -15.00 2.25
C SER A 120 -13.77 -13.51 1.96
N LEU A 121 -13.93 -12.68 2.98
CA LEU A 121 -14.12 -11.24 2.80
C LEU A 121 -12.92 -10.57 2.10
N VAL A 122 -11.69 -11.04 2.36
CA VAL A 122 -10.48 -10.52 1.71
C VAL A 122 -10.45 -10.84 0.20
N GLU A 123 -10.89 -12.03 -0.21
CA GLU A 123 -10.93 -12.40 -1.63
C GLU A 123 -12.08 -11.68 -2.36
N ALA A 124 -13.24 -11.54 -1.71
CA ALA A 124 -14.33 -10.72 -2.23
C ALA A 124 -13.92 -9.24 -2.39
N ALA A 125 -13.21 -8.68 -1.40
CA ALA A 125 -12.69 -7.32 -1.46
C ALA A 125 -11.64 -7.15 -2.58
N TRP A 126 -10.86 -8.20 -2.87
CA TRP A 126 -9.90 -8.21 -3.97
C TRP A 126 -10.60 -8.18 -5.33
N GLU A 127 -11.67 -8.95 -5.52
CA GLU A 127 -12.48 -8.90 -6.74
C GLU A 127 -13.10 -7.52 -6.97
N VAL A 128 -13.66 -6.91 -5.91
CA VAL A 128 -14.23 -5.55 -5.98
C VAL A 128 -13.17 -4.52 -6.34
N LEU A 129 -12.00 -4.57 -5.70
CA LEU A 129 -10.88 -3.69 -6.04
C LEU A 129 -10.51 -3.85 -7.52
N GLY A 130 -10.25 -5.08 -7.97
CA GLY A 130 -9.78 -5.37 -9.32
C GLY A 130 -10.70 -4.82 -10.41
N LYS A 131 -12.02 -4.90 -10.24
CA LYS A 131 -13.00 -4.33 -11.17
C LYS A 131 -12.98 -2.80 -11.21
N ALA A 132 -12.61 -2.17 -10.10
CA ALA A 132 -12.55 -0.72 -9.97
C ALA A 132 -11.19 -0.12 -10.38
N LEU A 133 -10.17 -0.95 -10.66
CA LEU A 133 -8.87 -0.47 -11.12
C LEU A 133 -8.93 -0.06 -12.60
N PRO A 134 -8.15 0.93 -13.04
CA PRO A 134 -7.99 1.26 -14.45
C PRO A 134 -7.49 0.06 -15.26
N GLY A 135 -7.93 -0.07 -16.52
CA GLY A 135 -7.60 -1.21 -17.37
C GLY A 135 -6.10 -1.42 -17.59
N GLU A 136 -5.32 -0.33 -17.65
CA GLU A 136 -3.85 -0.41 -17.71
C GLU A 136 -3.27 -1.09 -16.46
N LEU A 137 -3.72 -0.67 -15.27
CA LEU A 137 -3.24 -1.25 -14.01
C LEU A 137 -3.69 -2.70 -13.87
N GLN A 138 -4.91 -3.05 -14.28
CA GLN A 138 -5.35 -4.45 -14.35
C GLN A 138 -4.41 -5.29 -15.21
N ALA A 139 -4.01 -4.78 -16.38
CA ALA A 139 -3.08 -5.45 -17.28
C ALA A 139 -1.67 -5.58 -16.69
N LYS A 140 -1.16 -4.54 -16.01
CA LYS A 140 0.14 -4.56 -15.32
C LYS A 140 0.17 -5.54 -14.16
N LEU A 141 -0.93 -5.70 -13.41
CA LEU A 141 -1.02 -6.68 -12.32
C LEU A 141 -0.89 -8.14 -12.80
N GLN A 142 -1.13 -8.41 -14.09
CA GLN A 142 -0.87 -9.73 -14.69
C GLN A 142 0.60 -9.95 -15.08
N GLN A 143 1.43 -8.91 -14.99
CA GLN A 143 2.85 -8.95 -15.35
C GLN A 143 3.70 -9.11 -14.10
N LYS A 144 4.83 -9.82 -14.24
CA LYS A 144 5.82 -9.91 -13.16
C LYS A 144 6.31 -8.49 -12.81
N ASN A 145 6.31 -8.16 -11.53
CA ASN A 145 6.73 -6.85 -11.00
C ASN A 145 6.06 -5.66 -11.71
N LEU A 146 4.76 -5.75 -12.01
CA LEU A 146 4.00 -4.71 -12.72
C LEU A 146 4.52 -4.36 -14.11
N GLY A 147 5.39 -5.18 -14.70
CA GLY A 147 6.02 -4.90 -15.99
C GLY A 147 7.19 -3.91 -15.91
N LEU A 148 7.73 -3.64 -14.70
CA LEU A 148 8.85 -2.73 -14.52
C LEU A 148 10.10 -3.18 -15.30
N ASP A 149 10.67 -2.27 -16.09
CA ASP A 149 11.97 -2.48 -16.72
C ASP A 149 13.10 -2.09 -15.76
N TYR A 150 13.69 -3.10 -15.14
CA TYR A 150 14.82 -2.93 -14.20
C TYR A 150 16.06 -2.26 -14.82
N ARG A 151 16.16 -2.16 -16.15
CA ARG A 151 17.25 -1.46 -16.82
C ARG A 151 17.08 0.05 -16.76
N THR A 152 15.85 0.53 -16.62
CA THR A 152 15.50 1.96 -16.60
C THR A 152 15.28 2.48 -15.18
N LEU A 153 15.15 1.59 -14.19
CA LEU A 153 15.00 1.96 -12.78
C LEU A 153 16.29 2.50 -12.17
N ASP A 154 16.13 3.35 -11.15
CA ASP A 154 17.23 3.74 -10.28
C ASP A 154 17.90 2.50 -9.68
N ARG A 155 19.24 2.53 -9.57
CA ARG A 155 20.02 1.37 -9.10
C ARG A 155 19.67 0.94 -7.68
N ALA A 156 19.23 1.85 -6.82
CA ALA A 156 18.80 1.52 -5.46
C ALA A 156 17.52 0.70 -5.47
N VAL A 157 16.56 1.04 -6.33
CA VAL A 157 15.31 0.30 -6.52
C VAL A 157 15.61 -1.06 -7.18
N ALA A 158 16.39 -1.06 -8.27
CA ALA A 158 16.70 -2.27 -9.01
C ALA A 158 17.44 -3.32 -8.16
N LYS A 159 18.23 -2.89 -7.17
CA LYS A 159 18.94 -3.79 -6.25
C LYS A 159 18.01 -4.60 -5.34
N GLY A 160 16.80 -4.12 -5.05
CA GLY A 160 15.83 -4.86 -4.25
C GLY A 160 15.24 -6.07 -4.99
N GLY A 161 15.33 -6.11 -6.32
CA GLY A 161 14.81 -7.20 -7.13
C GLY A 161 13.27 -7.17 -7.22
N ASP A 162 12.64 -8.33 -7.05
CA ASP A 162 11.19 -8.47 -7.21
C ASP A 162 10.42 -7.66 -6.16
N ILE A 163 9.29 -7.07 -6.56
CA ILE A 163 8.37 -6.37 -5.65
C ILE A 163 7.92 -7.35 -4.56
N LYS A 164 7.92 -6.86 -3.31
CA LYS A 164 7.52 -7.62 -2.12
C LYS A 164 6.17 -7.17 -1.59
N TYR A 165 5.79 -5.93 -1.85
CA TYR A 165 4.55 -5.37 -1.35
C TYR A 165 4.03 -4.24 -2.24
N ILE A 166 2.71 -4.14 -2.32
CA ILE A 166 1.96 -3.12 -3.04
C ILE A 166 0.83 -2.62 -2.14
N ASP A 167 0.76 -1.31 -1.95
CA ASP A 167 -0.34 -0.61 -1.32
C ASP A 167 -1.12 0.21 -2.37
N PHE A 168 -2.41 -0.06 -2.51
CA PHE A 168 -3.30 0.69 -3.39
C PHE A 168 -3.96 1.83 -2.63
N ARG A 169 -3.47 3.05 -2.84
CA ARG A 169 -3.97 4.26 -2.17
C ARG A 169 -5.02 4.94 -3.03
N LYS A 170 -6.26 5.05 -2.53
CA LYS A 170 -7.36 5.81 -3.17
C LYS A 170 -7.55 7.14 -2.44
N ASP A 171 -7.39 8.26 -3.16
CA ASP A 171 -7.43 9.64 -2.61
C ASP A 171 -8.82 10.15 -2.16
N TRP A 172 -9.76 9.26 -1.86
CA TRP A 172 -11.18 9.59 -1.78
C TRP A 172 -11.67 10.05 -0.41
N SER A 173 -10.80 10.22 0.57
CA SER A 173 -11.19 10.85 1.82
C SER A 173 -10.49 12.20 2.00
N PRO A 174 -11.23 13.27 2.31
CA PRO A 174 -10.65 14.50 2.88
C PRO A 174 -9.80 14.23 4.14
N HIS A 175 -9.96 13.07 4.77
CA HIS A 175 -9.14 12.57 5.88
C HIS A 175 -7.89 11.79 5.45
N PHE A 176 -7.86 11.24 4.23
CA PHE A 176 -6.68 10.57 3.66
C PHE A 176 -5.69 11.54 3.01
N LYS A 177 -6.16 12.74 2.64
CA LYS A 177 -5.33 13.81 2.07
C LYS A 177 -4.20 14.34 2.97
N ARG A 178 -4.01 13.86 4.21
CA ARG A 178 -3.37 14.73 5.21
C ARG A 178 -2.16 14.24 5.98
N LEU A 179 -1.89 12.95 6.11
CA LEU A 179 -0.87 12.52 7.09
C LEU A 179 -0.14 11.26 6.64
N CYS A 180 0.94 11.42 5.86
CA CYS A 180 1.97 10.40 5.78
C CYS A 180 2.92 10.58 6.98
N ILE A 181 3.01 9.57 7.86
CA ILE A 181 4.07 9.54 8.86
C ILE A 181 5.33 8.98 8.21
N MET A 182 6.36 9.80 8.21
CA MET A 182 7.68 9.45 7.74
C MET A 182 8.29 8.40 8.65
N PRO A 183 9.22 7.57 8.16
CA PRO A 183 9.95 6.63 9.01
C PRO A 183 10.78 7.29 10.12
N ASP A 184 11.05 8.61 10.01
CA ASP A 184 11.65 9.42 11.07
C ASP A 184 10.63 10.04 12.04
N GLY A 185 9.35 9.70 11.90
CA GLY A 185 8.24 10.12 12.78
C GLY A 185 7.59 11.45 12.40
N ARG A 186 8.04 12.13 11.34
CA ARG A 186 7.40 13.37 10.88
C ARG A 186 6.05 13.12 10.24
N LEU A 187 5.04 13.89 10.62
CA LEU A 187 3.77 13.99 9.89
C LEU A 187 3.94 14.93 8.69
N VAL A 188 3.61 14.46 7.49
CA VAL A 188 3.65 15.28 6.27
C VAL A 188 2.33 15.14 5.52
N GLU A 189 1.70 16.28 5.24
CA GLU A 189 0.57 16.40 4.34
C GLU A 189 1.10 16.37 2.90
N THR A 190 0.77 15.32 2.14
CA THR A 190 1.20 15.17 0.74
C THR A 190 0.02 15.43 -0.15
N GLY A 191 0.04 16.54 -0.89
CA GLY A 191 -1.05 16.95 -1.76
C GLY A 191 -1.04 16.32 -3.16
N GLY A 192 0.04 15.62 -3.54
CA GLY A 192 0.18 14.96 -4.85
C GLY A 192 1.39 14.03 -4.97
N ILE A 193 1.47 13.27 -6.08
CA ILE A 193 2.50 12.24 -6.30
C ILE A 193 3.93 12.78 -6.23
N GLN A 194 4.21 13.99 -6.74
CA GLN A 194 5.57 14.54 -6.74
C GLN A 194 6.06 14.82 -5.32
N GLU A 195 5.19 15.35 -4.46
CA GLU A 195 5.51 15.57 -3.04
C GLU A 195 5.71 14.23 -2.33
N PHE A 196 4.84 13.25 -2.59
CA PHE A 196 4.95 11.90 -2.04
C PHE A 196 6.25 11.20 -2.48
N ALA A 197 6.58 11.25 -3.77
CA ALA A 197 7.81 10.70 -4.33
C ALA A 197 9.05 11.36 -3.73
N GLN A 198 9.08 12.69 -3.68
CA GLN A 198 10.18 13.43 -3.06
C GLN A 198 10.36 13.06 -1.59
N LEU A 199 9.27 12.87 -0.85
CA LEU A 199 9.30 12.49 0.56
C LEU A 199 9.82 11.07 0.78
N HIS A 200 9.44 10.15 -0.10
CA HIS A 200 9.93 8.77 -0.07
C HIS A 200 11.31 8.59 -0.73
N GLY A 201 11.92 9.67 -1.24
CA GLY A 201 13.24 9.63 -1.89
C GLY A 201 13.20 8.90 -3.23
N ILE A 202 12.05 8.92 -3.89
CA ILE A 202 11.80 8.35 -5.21
C ILE A 202 12.10 9.47 -6.23
N PRO A 203 13.00 9.21 -7.20
CA PRO A 203 13.42 10.22 -8.18
C PRO A 203 12.31 10.62 -9.16
#